data_AF-A0A146LN85-F1
#
_entry.id   AF-A0A146LN85-F1
#
_cell.length_a   1.000
_cell.length_b   1.000
_cell.length_c   1.000
_cell.angle_alpha   90.00
_cell.angle_beta   90.00
_cell.angle_gamma   90.00
#
_symmetry.space_group_name_H-M   'P 1'
#
loop_
_entity.id
_entity.type
_entity.pdbx_description
1 polymer ?
#
loop_
_entity_poly.entity_id
_entity_poly.type
_entity_poly.pdbx_seq_one_letter_code
_entity_poly.pdbx_strand_id
1 'polypeptide(L)'
;MIILFCLNIERRFKLGAFRFVSILNNIRRYSMLQDLPILRNNNIYISTLLKRRPNSIAKFGVSCGLVIRSQSTLVRIKYSMAPGKPVWNLKMEEEPMMFVRQAHSGKPLSKVTVVGSGQVGMACAFSLVSQGITNEIALVDVFKDKLTGEVMDLQQGAAFTPSVKVYGSTDYAVTKDSKICIITAGARQKEGETRLQLIEKNVQILKQVVPELLKYSPNAILMLVTNPVDVLTYCAWRISGRPVGTVIGTGTSLDTGRLKFLIAEKIDISPKNIHIWIIGEHGDNSVPVWSRLQVGGVNIQELNHPSGIKDPKSLDELHTAVVNSAYDIIRLKGYTSWAIGLNVADICRSILHNSRRIHAVSTLVKGFHGVEDEVFASLPCVL
;
A
#
# COMPACT_ATOMS: atom_id res chain seq x y z
N MET A 1 -18.16 -36.35 -16.79
CA MET A 1 -19.58 -36.10 -16.47
C MET A 1 -19.78 -34.59 -16.36
N ILE A 2 -20.42 -33.98 -17.35
CA ILE A 2 -20.53 -32.51 -17.51
C ILE A 2 -21.84 -32.06 -16.84
N ILE A 3 -21.75 -31.21 -15.81
CA ILE A 3 -22.91 -30.53 -15.21
C ILE A 3 -23.01 -29.15 -15.87
N LEU A 4 -24.01 -28.98 -16.74
CA LEU A 4 -24.38 -27.70 -17.37
C LEU A 4 -25.47 -27.04 -16.50
N PHE A 5 -25.17 -25.88 -15.91
CA PHE A 5 -26.20 -24.99 -15.36
C PHE A 5 -26.67 -24.03 -16.46
N CYS A 6 -27.85 -24.28 -17.04
CA CYS A 6 -28.58 -23.31 -17.85
C CYS A 6 -29.53 -22.52 -16.96
N LEU A 7 -29.35 -21.20 -16.90
CA LEU A 7 -30.32 -20.27 -16.31
C LEU A 7 -31.64 -20.38 -17.06
N ASN A 8 -32.63 -20.91 -16.35
CA ASN A 8 -34.00 -21.06 -16.77
C ASN A 8 -34.68 -19.67 -16.72
N ILE A 9 -34.98 -19.07 -17.88
CA ILE A 9 -35.94 -17.96 -17.97
C ILE A 9 -37.16 -18.49 -18.72
N GLU A 10 -37.96 -19.27 -18.01
CA GLU A 10 -39.36 -19.48 -18.36
C GLU A 10 -40.17 -18.28 -17.87
N ARG A 11 -40.59 -17.42 -18.81
CA ARG A 11 -42.02 -17.11 -19.00
C ARG A 11 -42.24 -16.20 -20.21
N ARG A 12 -43.00 -16.76 -21.15
CA ARG A 12 -43.80 -16.11 -22.22
C ARG A 12 -43.02 -15.34 -23.29
N PHE A 13 -42.79 -15.99 -24.43
CA PHE A 13 -43.39 -15.62 -25.73
C PHE A 13 -43.09 -16.73 -26.75
N LYS A 14 -44.15 -17.41 -27.22
CA LYS A 14 -44.09 -18.41 -28.29
C LYS A 14 -43.75 -17.70 -29.61
N LEU A 15 -42.48 -17.71 -30.01
CA LEU A 15 -42.03 -17.60 -31.41
C LEU A 15 -40.51 -17.82 -31.47
N GLY A 16 -40.09 -18.97 -32.00
CA GLY A 16 -38.76 -19.10 -32.62
C GLY A 16 -37.70 -19.96 -31.94
N ALA A 17 -38.06 -21.10 -31.31
CA ALA A 17 -37.07 -22.11 -30.91
C ALA A 17 -36.29 -22.70 -32.11
N PHE A 18 -36.86 -22.64 -33.32
CA PHE A 18 -36.25 -23.17 -34.55
C PHE A 18 -35.02 -22.39 -35.07
N ARG A 19 -34.80 -21.12 -34.68
CA ARG A 19 -33.65 -20.32 -35.15
C ARG A 19 -32.41 -20.41 -34.28
N PHE A 20 -32.54 -20.85 -33.01
CA PHE A 20 -31.44 -20.85 -32.05
C PHE A 20 -30.48 -22.04 -32.26
N VAL A 21 -31.02 -23.21 -32.65
CA VAL A 21 -30.24 -24.40 -32.99
C VAL A 21 -29.37 -24.17 -34.25
N SER A 22 -29.86 -23.35 -35.19
CA SER A 22 -29.11 -22.98 -36.40
C SER A 22 -27.85 -22.16 -36.09
N ILE A 23 -27.86 -21.31 -35.06
CA ILE A 23 -26.71 -20.47 -34.70
C ILE A 23 -25.59 -21.32 -34.08
N LEU A 24 -25.92 -22.24 -33.18
CA LEU A 24 -24.94 -23.15 -32.58
C LEU A 24 -24.38 -24.15 -33.60
N ASN A 25 -25.21 -24.65 -34.52
CA ASN A 25 -24.75 -25.49 -35.63
C ASN A 25 -23.91 -24.73 -36.65
N ASN A 26 -24.17 -23.45 -36.89
CA ASN A 26 -23.32 -22.60 -37.74
C ASN A 26 -21.97 -22.28 -37.07
N ILE A 27 -21.94 -22.05 -35.74
CA ILE A 27 -20.68 -21.88 -34.99
C ILE A 27 -19.81 -23.15 -35.07
N ARG A 28 -20.41 -24.35 -35.05
CA ARG A 28 -19.69 -25.61 -35.28
C ARG A 28 -19.25 -25.83 -36.75
N ARG A 29 -19.92 -25.21 -37.73
CA ARG A 29 -19.63 -25.35 -39.16
C ARG A 29 -18.59 -24.36 -39.69
N TYR A 30 -18.22 -23.32 -38.95
CA TYR A 30 -17.10 -22.47 -39.34
C TYR A 30 -15.78 -23.20 -39.07
N SER A 31 -15.25 -23.84 -40.13
CA SER A 31 -13.97 -24.55 -40.15
C SER A 31 -12.79 -23.71 -39.64
N MET A 32 -12.87 -22.38 -39.73
CA MET A 32 -11.82 -21.47 -39.22
C MET A 32 -11.67 -21.45 -37.70
N LEU A 33 -12.63 -21.97 -36.92
CA LEU A 33 -12.46 -22.10 -35.47
C LEU A 33 -11.65 -23.34 -35.09
N GLN A 34 -11.51 -24.36 -35.95
CA GLN A 34 -10.69 -25.55 -35.62
C GLN A 34 -9.18 -25.32 -35.76
N ASP A 35 -8.78 -24.26 -36.47
CA ASP A 35 -7.38 -23.90 -36.72
C ASP A 35 -6.80 -22.93 -35.68
N LEU A 36 -7.58 -22.49 -34.69
CA LEU A 36 -7.09 -21.65 -33.60
C LEU A 36 -6.31 -22.50 -32.57
N PRO A 37 -5.00 -22.24 -32.36
CA PRO A 37 -4.16 -23.04 -31.45
C PRO A 37 -4.68 -23.12 -30.01
N ILE A 38 -5.45 -22.11 -29.57
CA ILE A 38 -6.06 -21.99 -28.25
C ILE A 38 -7.10 -23.09 -27.94
N LEU A 39 -7.72 -23.68 -28.98
CA LEU A 39 -8.82 -24.63 -28.82
C LEU A 39 -8.37 -26.09 -28.72
N ARG A 40 -7.08 -26.39 -28.95
CA ARG A 40 -6.58 -27.77 -28.98
C ARG A 40 -6.26 -28.39 -27.61
N ASN A 41 -6.01 -27.60 -26.56
CA ASN A 41 -5.36 -28.14 -25.34
C ASN A 41 -5.86 -27.61 -23.97
N ASN A 42 -6.94 -26.81 -23.88
CA ASN A 42 -7.34 -26.22 -22.59
C ASN A 42 -8.80 -26.52 -22.21
N ASN A 43 -9.07 -26.63 -20.91
CA ASN A 43 -10.43 -26.71 -20.35
C ASN A 43 -11.15 -25.37 -20.58
N ILE A 44 -12.02 -25.31 -21.60
CA ILE A 44 -12.71 -24.07 -22.00
C ILE A 44 -14.01 -23.91 -21.22
N TYR A 45 -14.18 -22.74 -20.60
CA TYR A 45 -15.46 -22.28 -20.06
C TYR A 45 -16.10 -21.28 -21.02
N ILE A 46 -17.28 -21.61 -21.55
CA ILE A 46 -18.05 -20.75 -22.45
C ILE A 46 -19.17 -20.07 -21.65
N SER A 47 -19.12 -18.75 -21.51
CA SER A 47 -20.27 -17.96 -21.03
C SER A 47 -20.81 -17.10 -22.17
N THR A 48 -22.12 -17.15 -22.41
CA THR A 48 -22.79 -16.37 -23.46
C THR A 48 -23.56 -15.23 -22.81
N LEU A 49 -23.24 -13.98 -23.16
CA LEU A 49 -23.91 -12.80 -22.61
C LEU A 49 -24.75 -12.14 -23.71
N LEU A 50 -26.06 -12.42 -23.71
CA LEU A 50 -27.02 -11.85 -24.65
C LEU A 50 -27.67 -10.60 -24.04
N LYS A 51 -27.35 -9.41 -24.55
CA LYS A 51 -28.11 -8.19 -24.28
C LYS A 51 -29.24 -8.06 -25.30
N ARG A 52 -30.49 -8.33 -24.90
CA ARG A 52 -31.69 -7.95 -25.66
C ARG A 52 -32.10 -6.51 -25.30
N ARG A 53 -32.36 -5.67 -26.31
CA ARG A 53 -33.28 -4.52 -26.18
C ARG A 53 -34.55 -4.87 -26.96
N PRO A 54 -35.76 -4.68 -26.40
CA PRO A 54 -36.97 -5.20 -27.01
C PRO A 54 -37.55 -4.28 -28.11
N ASN A 55 -38.16 -4.93 -29.11
CA ASN A 55 -39.10 -4.47 -30.13
C ASN A 55 -38.55 -4.20 -31.56
N SER A 56 -39.03 -5.04 -32.50
CA SER A 56 -38.86 -5.05 -33.96
C SER A 56 -37.50 -5.53 -34.51
N ILE A 57 -37.43 -6.81 -34.91
CA ILE A 57 -36.22 -7.49 -35.44
C ILE A 57 -35.85 -7.03 -36.87
N ALA A 58 -36.69 -6.24 -37.55
CA ALA A 58 -36.43 -5.82 -38.93
C ALA A 58 -35.60 -4.53 -39.08
N LYS A 59 -35.34 -3.77 -38.00
CA LYS A 59 -34.65 -2.46 -38.09
C LYS A 59 -33.39 -2.31 -37.24
N PHE A 60 -32.99 -3.31 -36.45
CA PHE A 60 -31.87 -3.19 -35.51
C PHE A 60 -30.83 -4.29 -35.71
N GLY A 61 -29.56 -3.90 -35.66
CA GLY A 61 -28.44 -4.81 -35.76
C GLY A 61 -28.36 -5.73 -34.54
N VAL A 62 -27.94 -6.97 -34.76
CA VAL A 62 -27.77 -7.98 -33.70
C VAL A 62 -26.29 -8.06 -33.37
N SER A 63 -25.93 -7.95 -32.09
CA SER A 63 -24.57 -8.20 -31.62
C SER A 63 -24.53 -9.29 -30.55
N CYS A 64 -23.69 -10.31 -30.73
CA CYS A 64 -23.43 -11.37 -29.77
C CYS A 64 -21.94 -11.39 -29.43
N GLY A 65 -21.60 -11.66 -28.17
CA GLY A 65 -20.21 -11.76 -27.71
C GLY A 65 -19.94 -13.14 -27.14
N LEU A 66 -18.80 -13.72 -27.52
CA LEU A 66 -18.23 -14.92 -26.92
C LEU A 66 -16.91 -14.54 -26.24
N VAL A 67 -16.75 -14.92 -24.98
CA VAL A 67 -15.50 -14.73 -24.25
C VAL A 67 -14.89 -16.10 -23.99
N ILE A 68 -13.67 -16.31 -24.49
CA ILE A 68 -12.89 -17.53 -24.27
C ILE A 68 -11.76 -17.20 -23.30
N ARG A 69 -11.71 -17.95 -22.20
CA ARG A 69 -10.72 -17.75 -21.13
C ARG A 69 -9.71 -18.90 -21.14
N SER A 70 -8.43 -18.56 -21.22
CA SER A 70 -7.29 -19.45 -20.96
C SER A 70 -6.53 -18.98 -19.71
N GLN A 71 -5.49 -19.70 -19.27
CA GLN A 71 -4.66 -19.35 -18.10
C GLN A 71 -3.91 -18.01 -18.29
N SER A 72 -3.57 -17.63 -19.53
CA SER A 72 -2.74 -16.44 -19.83
C SER A 72 -3.39 -15.38 -20.72
N THR A 73 -4.51 -15.70 -21.39
CA THR A 73 -5.10 -14.84 -22.43
C THR A 73 -6.62 -14.83 -22.33
N LEU A 74 -7.22 -13.65 -22.56
CA LEU A 74 -8.65 -13.50 -22.73
C LEU A 74 -8.94 -13.10 -24.18
N VAL A 75 -9.73 -13.92 -24.87
CA VAL A 75 -10.13 -13.67 -26.26
C VAL A 75 -11.60 -13.25 -26.28
N ARG A 76 -11.87 -12.05 -26.79
CA ARG A 76 -13.24 -11.58 -27.03
C ARG A 76 -13.55 -11.69 -28.50
N ILE A 77 -14.61 -12.44 -28.82
CA ILE A 77 -15.13 -12.57 -30.16
C ILE A 77 -16.47 -11.86 -30.22
N LYS A 78 -16.55 -10.78 -30.99
CA LYS A 78 -17.79 -10.05 -31.20
C LYS A 78 -18.34 -10.36 -32.59
N TYR A 79 -19.57 -10.85 -32.61
CA TYR A 79 -20.37 -11.04 -33.81
C TYR A 79 -21.33 -9.85 -33.92
N SER A 80 -21.33 -9.17 -35.06
CA SER A 80 -22.32 -8.12 -35.32
C SER A 80 -22.90 -8.22 -36.72
N MET A 81 -24.20 -7.99 -36.84
CA MET A 81 -24.92 -7.92 -38.11
C MET A 81 -25.54 -6.54 -38.22
N ALA A 82 -25.22 -5.81 -39.29
CA ALA A 82 -25.81 -4.50 -39.55
C ALA A 82 -27.28 -4.64 -40.03
N PRO A 83 -28.15 -3.65 -39.77
CA PRO A 83 -29.53 -3.69 -40.26
C PRO A 83 -29.57 -3.86 -41.79
N GLY A 84 -30.35 -4.82 -42.28
CA GLY A 84 -30.57 -5.03 -43.71
C GLY A 84 -29.45 -5.71 -44.51
N LYS A 85 -28.37 -6.18 -43.87
CA LYS A 85 -27.29 -6.93 -44.55
C LYS A 85 -27.19 -8.37 -44.02
N PRO A 86 -27.13 -9.41 -44.87
CA PRO A 86 -27.07 -10.82 -44.45
C PRO A 86 -25.66 -11.28 -44.06
N VAL A 87 -24.70 -10.37 -43.85
CA VAL A 87 -23.29 -10.69 -43.61
C VAL A 87 -22.91 -10.38 -42.16
N TRP A 88 -22.33 -11.37 -41.48
CA TRP A 88 -21.83 -11.24 -40.11
C TRP A 88 -20.40 -10.72 -40.11
N ASN A 89 -20.16 -9.65 -39.35
CA ASN A 89 -18.82 -9.14 -39.09
C ASN A 89 -18.26 -9.77 -37.81
N LEU A 90 -17.14 -10.47 -37.97
CA LEU A 90 -16.36 -11.07 -36.91
C LEU A 90 -15.22 -10.14 -36.52
N LYS A 91 -15.13 -9.76 -35.24
CA LYS A 91 -13.96 -9.08 -34.70
C LYS A 91 -13.41 -9.89 -33.53
N MET A 92 -12.14 -10.29 -33.64
CA MET A 92 -11.39 -10.93 -32.56
C MET A 92 -10.46 -9.90 -31.94
N GLU A 93 -10.54 -9.76 -30.62
CA GLU A 93 -9.63 -8.95 -29.83
C GLU A 93 -8.96 -9.86 -28.80
N GLU A 94 -7.65 -10.03 -28.94
CA GLU A 94 -6.81 -10.75 -27.97
C GLU A 94 -6.23 -9.73 -26.99
N GLU A 95 -6.55 -9.91 -25.70
CA GLU A 95 -5.93 -9.13 -24.64
C GLU A 95 -5.06 -10.05 -23.78
N PRO A 96 -3.76 -9.74 -23.58
CA PRO A 96 -2.98 -10.42 -22.55
C PRO A 96 -3.68 -10.17 -21.21
N MET A 97 -3.79 -11.21 -20.36
CA MET A 97 -4.37 -11.04 -19.03
C MET A 97 -3.45 -10.15 -18.18
N MET A 98 -3.61 -8.83 -18.30
CA MET A 98 -3.46 -7.95 -17.17
C MET A 98 -4.76 -8.01 -16.38
N PHE A 99 -4.64 -8.41 -15.11
CA PHE A 99 -5.73 -8.50 -14.13
C PHE A 99 -6.86 -7.52 -14.43
N VAL A 100 -8.07 -8.07 -14.60
CA VAL A 100 -9.32 -7.36 -14.84
C VAL A 100 -9.29 -6.01 -14.13
N ARG A 101 -9.26 -4.92 -14.89
CA ARG A 101 -9.47 -3.57 -14.36
C ARG A 101 -10.85 -3.56 -13.69
N GLN A 102 -10.89 -3.75 -12.36
CA GLN A 102 -12.02 -3.28 -11.57
C GLN A 102 -12.20 -1.80 -11.92
N ALA A 103 -13.41 -1.47 -12.35
CA ALA A 103 -13.81 -0.12 -12.66
C ALA A 103 -13.36 0.77 -11.49
N HIS A 104 -12.51 1.75 -11.79
CA HIS A 104 -12.08 2.71 -10.81
C HIS A 104 -13.34 3.39 -10.27
N SER A 105 -13.62 3.21 -8.97
CA SER A 105 -14.28 4.29 -8.25
C SER A 105 -13.46 5.55 -8.52
N GLY A 106 -14.09 6.66 -8.87
CA GLY A 106 -13.43 7.91 -9.28
C GLY A 106 -12.56 8.58 -8.21
N LYS A 107 -12.00 7.83 -7.25
CA LYS A 107 -10.99 8.27 -6.32
C LYS A 107 -9.68 8.51 -7.07
N PRO A 108 -9.01 9.66 -6.87
CA PRO A 108 -7.68 9.88 -7.40
C PRO A 108 -6.72 8.78 -6.93
N LEU A 109 -5.78 8.38 -7.80
CA LEU A 109 -4.78 7.36 -7.52
C LEU A 109 -3.91 7.81 -6.33
N SER A 110 -3.95 7.05 -5.22
CA SER A 110 -3.23 7.34 -3.97
C SER A 110 -2.11 6.33 -3.72
N LYS A 111 -1.53 5.79 -4.80
CA LYS A 111 -0.60 4.67 -4.77
C LYS A 111 0.56 4.87 -3.78
N VAL A 112 0.86 3.83 -3.01
CA VAL A 112 1.98 3.80 -2.05
C VAL A 112 2.94 2.68 -2.42
N THR A 113 4.24 2.97 -2.46
CA THR A 113 5.29 1.95 -2.58
C THR A 113 5.88 1.64 -1.21
N VAL A 114 6.12 0.36 -0.92
CA VAL A 114 6.94 -0.09 0.21
C VAL A 114 8.16 -0.83 -0.34
N VAL A 115 9.35 -0.32 -0.01
CA VAL A 115 10.63 -0.94 -0.36
C VAL A 115 11.12 -1.74 0.84
N GLY A 116 11.34 -3.04 0.63
CA GLY A 116 11.61 -4.05 1.64
C GLY A 116 10.33 -4.80 2.02
N SER A 117 10.33 -6.13 1.85
CA SER A 117 9.29 -7.05 2.34
C SER A 117 9.74 -7.75 3.63
N GLY A 118 10.55 -7.07 4.45
CA GLY A 118 10.89 -7.49 5.81
C GLY A 118 9.72 -7.34 6.77
N GLN A 119 9.93 -7.66 8.05
CA GLN A 119 8.88 -7.59 9.08
C GLN A 119 8.28 -6.18 9.23
N VAL A 120 9.11 -5.14 9.09
CA VAL A 120 8.65 -3.73 9.11
C VAL A 120 7.86 -3.41 7.85
N GLY A 121 8.40 -3.72 6.67
CA GLY A 121 7.73 -3.47 5.39
C GLY A 121 6.37 -4.15 5.28
N MET A 122 6.28 -5.41 5.71
CA MET A 122 5.00 -6.14 5.73
C MET A 122 4.02 -5.60 6.77
N ALA A 123 4.48 -5.17 7.95
CA ALA A 123 3.61 -4.50 8.91
C ALA A 123 3.07 -3.16 8.37
N CYS A 124 3.89 -2.39 7.66
CA CYS A 124 3.45 -1.18 6.96
C CYS A 124 2.42 -1.50 5.88
N ALA A 125 2.73 -2.44 4.99
CA ALA A 125 1.84 -2.86 3.90
C ALA A 125 0.49 -3.36 4.44
N PHE A 126 0.52 -4.27 5.42
CA PHE A 126 -0.69 -4.81 6.04
C PHE A 126 -1.51 -3.71 6.75
N SER A 127 -0.86 -2.77 7.44
CA SER A 127 -1.56 -1.65 8.08
C SER A 127 -2.25 -0.73 7.06
N LEU A 128 -1.61 -0.47 5.92
CA LEU A 128 -2.20 0.30 4.82
C LEU A 128 -3.39 -0.42 4.17
N VAL A 129 -3.27 -1.74 3.92
CA VAL A 129 -4.33 -2.58 3.33
C VAL A 129 -5.52 -2.67 4.27
N SER A 130 -5.30 -3.15 5.50
CA SER A 130 -6.37 -3.43 6.48
C SER A 130 -7.19 -2.18 6.82
N GLN A 131 -6.57 -1.01 6.82
CA GLN A 131 -7.24 0.27 7.14
C GLN A 131 -7.73 1.01 5.89
N GLY A 132 -7.47 0.51 4.68
CA GLY A 132 -7.89 1.13 3.43
C GLY A 132 -7.32 2.54 3.20
N ILE A 133 -6.08 2.78 3.64
CA ILE A 133 -5.42 4.09 3.57
C ILE A 133 -5.10 4.51 2.13
N THR A 134 -4.89 3.52 1.26
CA THR A 134 -4.62 3.70 -0.16
C THR A 134 -5.47 2.73 -0.98
N ASN A 135 -5.70 3.05 -2.26
CA ASN A 135 -6.31 2.15 -3.22
C ASN A 135 -5.30 1.22 -3.92
N GLU A 136 -4.00 1.48 -3.79
CA GLU A 136 -2.97 0.77 -4.54
C GLU A 136 -1.64 0.73 -3.78
N ILE A 137 -1.03 -0.47 -3.71
CA ILE A 137 0.25 -0.74 -3.05
C ILE A 137 1.19 -1.49 -3.97
N ALA A 138 2.42 -0.98 -4.07
CA ALA A 138 3.55 -1.62 -4.71
C ALA A 138 4.55 -2.13 -3.67
N LEU A 139 4.88 -3.41 -3.68
CA LEU A 139 5.97 -3.97 -2.89
C LEU A 139 7.21 -4.18 -3.77
N VAL A 140 8.37 -3.71 -3.30
CA VAL A 140 9.65 -3.93 -3.98
C VAL A 140 10.63 -4.56 -3.02
N ASP A 141 11.23 -5.67 -3.41
CA ASP A 141 12.29 -6.35 -2.68
C ASP A 141 13.19 -7.10 -3.67
N VAL A 142 14.43 -7.39 -3.27
CA VAL A 142 15.39 -8.18 -4.06
C VAL A 142 15.11 -9.69 -3.96
N PHE A 143 14.44 -10.13 -2.89
CA PHE A 143 14.11 -11.54 -2.66
C PHE A 143 12.79 -11.92 -3.37
N LYS A 144 12.89 -12.27 -4.65
CA LYS A 144 11.74 -12.55 -5.54
C LYS A 144 10.71 -13.52 -4.97
N ASP A 145 11.14 -14.67 -4.46
CA ASP A 145 10.20 -15.72 -4.02
C ASP A 145 9.45 -15.28 -2.77
N LYS A 146 10.17 -14.69 -1.80
CA LYS A 146 9.56 -14.10 -0.60
C LYS A 146 8.56 -13.01 -1.00
N LEU A 147 8.97 -12.07 -1.84
CA LEU A 147 8.10 -10.99 -2.32
C LEU A 147 6.83 -11.53 -2.98
N THR A 148 6.95 -12.56 -3.81
CA THR A 148 5.82 -13.21 -4.47
C THR A 148 4.86 -13.83 -3.45
N GLY A 149 5.40 -14.54 -2.45
CA GLY A 149 4.60 -15.12 -1.37
C GLY A 149 3.84 -14.05 -0.57
N GLU A 150 4.51 -12.98 -0.15
CA GLU A 150 3.91 -11.89 0.63
C GLU A 150 2.80 -11.15 -0.15
N VAL A 151 2.99 -10.94 -1.46
CA VAL A 151 1.96 -10.34 -2.33
C VAL A 151 0.76 -11.28 -2.46
N MET A 152 1.00 -12.58 -2.69
CA MET A 152 -0.08 -13.57 -2.80
C MET A 152 -0.90 -13.66 -1.52
N ASP A 153 -0.25 -13.63 -0.34
CA ASP A 153 -0.92 -13.69 0.95
C ASP A 153 -1.84 -12.46 1.16
N LEU A 154 -1.31 -11.25 0.92
CA LEU A 154 -2.11 -10.01 0.96
C LEU A 154 -3.29 -10.04 -0.03
N GLN A 155 -3.09 -10.59 -1.23
CA GLN A 155 -4.14 -10.71 -2.24
C GLN A 155 -5.24 -11.71 -1.86
N GLN A 156 -4.87 -12.83 -1.22
CA GLN A 156 -5.85 -13.80 -0.70
C GLN A 156 -6.71 -13.19 0.42
N GLY A 157 -6.14 -12.25 1.18
CA GLY A 157 -6.86 -11.45 2.18
C GLY A 157 -7.83 -10.40 1.63
N ALA A 158 -7.86 -10.16 0.31
CA ALA A 158 -8.62 -9.05 -0.30
C ALA A 158 -10.14 -9.13 -0.10
N ALA A 159 -10.69 -10.30 0.24
CA ALA A 159 -12.10 -10.45 0.57
C ALA A 159 -12.49 -9.84 1.94
N PHE A 160 -11.50 -9.62 2.82
CA PHE A 160 -11.69 -9.21 4.22
C PHE A 160 -11.22 -7.78 4.49
N THR A 161 -10.72 -7.08 3.48
CA THR A 161 -10.15 -5.74 3.60
C THR A 161 -10.83 -4.77 2.63
N PRO A 162 -10.69 -3.45 2.84
CA PRO A 162 -11.07 -2.47 1.82
C PRO A 162 -10.42 -2.78 0.47
N SER A 163 -11.04 -2.34 -0.61
CA SER A 163 -10.54 -2.60 -1.97
C SER A 163 -9.20 -1.90 -2.22
N VAL A 164 -8.11 -2.65 -2.06
CA VAL A 164 -6.73 -2.22 -2.32
C VAL A 164 -6.10 -3.17 -3.32
N LYS A 165 -5.50 -2.62 -4.39
CA LYS A 165 -4.70 -3.41 -5.32
C LYS A 165 -3.31 -3.58 -4.76
N VAL A 166 -2.85 -4.81 -4.63
CA VAL A 166 -1.49 -5.12 -4.16
C VAL A 166 -0.76 -5.85 -5.27
N TYR A 167 0.47 -5.42 -5.54
CA TYR A 167 1.39 -6.08 -6.46
C TYR A 167 2.82 -5.94 -5.94
N GLY A 168 3.71 -6.79 -6.42
CA GLY A 168 5.12 -6.66 -6.12
C GLY A 168 6.00 -7.14 -7.27
N SER A 169 7.19 -6.55 -7.33
CA SER A 169 8.21 -6.87 -8.32
C SER A 169 9.59 -6.55 -7.77
N THR A 170 10.61 -7.24 -8.26
CA THR A 170 12.00 -6.83 -8.06
C THR A 170 12.39 -5.62 -8.92
N ASP A 171 11.61 -5.34 -9.97
CA ASP A 171 11.78 -4.17 -10.85
C ASP A 171 10.99 -2.97 -10.33
N TYR A 172 11.69 -1.84 -10.18
CA TYR A 172 11.13 -0.57 -9.74
C TYR A 172 10.10 0.04 -10.69
N ALA A 173 9.98 -0.43 -11.93
CA ALA A 173 8.91 0.00 -12.84
C ALA A 173 7.51 -0.18 -12.22
N VAL A 174 7.36 -1.17 -11.32
CA VAL A 174 6.14 -1.42 -10.57
C VAL A 174 5.75 -0.24 -9.66
N THR A 175 6.70 0.65 -9.31
CA THR A 175 6.50 1.79 -8.40
C THR A 175 5.95 3.03 -9.09
N LYS A 176 5.74 3.01 -10.42
CA LYS A 176 5.32 4.16 -11.21
C LYS A 176 4.10 4.90 -10.65
N ASP A 177 4.16 6.22 -10.61
CA ASP A 177 3.08 7.13 -10.17
C ASP A 177 2.69 7.01 -8.67
N SER A 178 3.60 6.51 -7.83
CA SER A 178 3.43 6.51 -6.37
C SER A 178 3.41 7.92 -5.80
N LYS A 179 2.54 8.13 -4.79
CA LYS A 179 2.46 9.36 -4.00
C LYS A 179 3.39 9.34 -2.80
N ILE A 180 3.60 8.15 -2.22
CA ILE A 180 4.52 7.94 -1.09
C ILE A 180 5.35 6.70 -1.39
N CYS A 181 6.66 6.79 -1.19
CA CYS A 181 7.58 5.66 -1.23
C CYS A 181 8.19 5.46 0.17
N ILE A 182 7.77 4.40 0.84
CA ILE A 182 8.19 4.02 2.18
C ILE A 182 9.43 3.13 2.05
N ILE A 183 10.55 3.54 2.63
CA ILE A 183 11.82 2.82 2.55
C ILE A 183 12.07 2.15 3.90
N THR A 184 11.89 0.83 3.92
CA THR A 184 12.15 -0.05 5.08
C THR A 184 13.33 -0.98 4.85
N ALA A 185 13.85 -1.03 3.63
CA ALA A 185 15.02 -1.80 3.26
C ALA A 185 16.26 -1.24 3.95
N GLY A 186 17.04 -2.13 4.55
CA GLY A 186 18.31 -1.80 5.19
C GLY A 186 19.07 -3.04 5.60
N ALA A 187 20.37 -2.87 5.76
CA ALA A 187 21.24 -3.86 6.36
C ALA A 187 20.91 -3.98 7.86
N ARG A 188 20.95 -5.20 8.39
CA ARG A 188 20.95 -5.44 9.84
C ARG A 188 22.37 -5.33 10.35
N GLN A 189 22.55 -4.71 11.52
CA GLN A 189 23.85 -4.68 12.19
C GLN A 189 24.28 -6.11 12.53
N LYS A 190 25.50 -6.46 12.14
CA LYS A 190 26.13 -7.72 12.56
C LYS A 190 26.81 -7.55 13.91
N GLU A 191 26.98 -8.65 14.64
CA GLU A 191 27.75 -8.63 15.89
C GLU A 191 29.18 -8.13 15.61
N GLY A 192 29.65 -7.17 16.41
CA GLY A 192 30.93 -6.50 16.24
C GLY A 192 31.00 -5.40 15.16
N GLU A 193 29.91 -5.15 14.42
CA GLU A 193 29.87 -4.08 13.40
C GLU A 193 29.69 -2.69 14.04
N THR A 194 30.46 -1.70 13.60
CA THR A 194 30.32 -0.32 14.11
C THR A 194 29.09 0.38 13.55
N ARG A 195 28.57 1.37 14.28
CA ARG A 195 27.45 2.22 13.80
C ARG A 195 27.77 2.89 12.46
N LEU A 196 29.03 3.30 12.25
CA LEU A 196 29.48 3.92 11.00
C LEU A 196 29.45 2.93 9.82
N GLN A 197 29.94 1.71 9.99
CA GLN A 197 29.91 0.67 8.95
C GLN A 197 28.47 0.32 8.53
N LEU A 198 27.56 0.24 9.50
CA LEU A 198 26.14 0.03 9.24
C LEU A 198 25.52 1.17 8.42
N ILE A 199 25.85 2.42 8.77
CA ILE A 199 25.41 3.61 8.03
C ILE A 199 25.93 3.55 6.59
N GLU A 200 27.23 3.27 6.39
CA GLU A 200 27.81 3.18 5.05
C GLU A 200 27.10 2.15 4.16
N LYS A 201 26.81 0.95 4.69
CA LYS A 201 26.05 -0.08 3.96
C LYS A 201 24.66 0.40 3.58
N ASN A 202 23.94 1.02 4.52
CA ASN A 202 22.61 1.56 4.26
C ASN A 202 22.65 2.71 3.24
N VAL A 203 23.69 3.55 3.26
CA VAL A 203 23.88 4.59 2.24
C VAL A 203 24.09 3.99 0.85
N GLN A 204 24.84 2.89 0.72
CA GLN A 204 24.98 2.20 -0.57
C GLN A 204 23.64 1.63 -1.08
N ILE A 205 22.82 1.09 -0.18
CA ILE A 205 21.44 0.68 -0.52
C ILE A 205 20.62 1.88 -1.00
N LEU A 206 20.65 3.00 -0.28
CA LEU A 206 19.91 4.21 -0.66
C LEU A 206 20.35 4.78 -2.01
N LYS A 207 21.65 4.72 -2.35
CA LYS A 207 22.18 5.14 -3.66
C LYS A 207 21.62 4.32 -4.81
N GLN A 208 21.17 3.09 -4.57
CA GLN A 208 20.52 2.25 -5.58
C GLN A 208 19.00 2.47 -5.57
N VAL A 209 18.38 2.53 -4.40
CA VAL A 209 16.92 2.60 -4.21
C VAL A 209 16.36 3.96 -4.62
N VAL A 210 16.94 5.07 -4.12
CA VAL A 210 16.36 6.41 -4.26
C VAL A 210 16.27 6.86 -5.72
N PRO A 211 17.32 6.73 -6.56
CA PRO A 211 17.24 7.12 -7.96
C PRO A 211 16.18 6.32 -8.74
N GLU A 212 16.10 5.00 -8.52
CA GLU A 212 15.10 4.16 -9.20
C GLU A 212 13.67 4.53 -8.78
N LEU A 213 13.41 4.82 -7.50
CA LEU A 213 12.10 5.33 -7.08
C LEU A 213 11.73 6.64 -7.76
N LEU A 214 12.66 7.60 -7.83
CA LEU A 214 12.39 8.93 -8.40
C LEU A 214 12.29 8.90 -9.92
N LYS A 215 12.95 7.95 -10.59
CA LYS A 215 12.80 7.70 -12.02
C LYS A 215 11.36 7.37 -12.40
N TYR A 216 10.67 6.54 -11.61
CA TYR A 216 9.29 6.14 -11.89
C TYR A 216 8.23 6.98 -11.16
N SER A 217 8.61 7.65 -10.08
CA SER A 217 7.72 8.45 -9.23
C SER A 217 8.40 9.76 -8.80
N PRO A 218 8.65 10.69 -9.73
CA PRO A 218 9.42 11.92 -9.47
C PRO A 218 8.78 12.84 -8.42
N ASN A 219 7.46 12.72 -8.25
CA ASN A 219 6.66 13.55 -7.33
C ASN A 219 6.32 12.85 -6.01
N ALA A 220 6.79 11.62 -5.76
CA ALA A 220 6.48 10.91 -4.51
C ALA A 220 7.08 11.64 -3.30
N ILE A 221 6.51 11.48 -2.12
CA ILE A 221 7.23 11.77 -0.86
C ILE A 221 8.02 10.52 -0.49
N LEU A 222 9.30 10.68 -0.18
CA LEU A 222 10.12 9.58 0.34
C LEU A 222 9.99 9.56 1.86
N MET A 223 9.56 8.44 2.42
CA MET A 223 9.46 8.24 3.87
C MET A 223 10.43 7.16 4.34
N LEU A 224 11.43 7.56 5.09
CA LEU A 224 12.45 6.68 5.63
C LEU A 224 11.95 6.08 6.95
N VAL A 225 12.05 4.76 7.05
CA VAL A 225 11.80 3.98 8.28
C VAL A 225 13.08 3.27 8.73
N THR A 226 13.99 2.99 7.81
CA THR A 226 15.28 2.33 8.07
C THR A 226 16.11 3.11 9.08
N ASN A 227 16.67 2.42 10.07
CA ASN A 227 17.50 3.00 11.11
C ASN A 227 19.01 3.01 10.74
N PRO A 228 19.77 4.01 11.20
CA PRO A 228 19.36 5.16 12.02
C PRO A 228 18.60 6.22 11.20
N VAL A 229 17.33 6.45 11.55
CA VAL A 229 16.37 7.11 10.64
C VAL A 229 16.74 8.55 10.31
N ASP A 230 17.23 9.33 11.27
CA ASP A 230 17.56 10.74 11.05
C ASP A 230 18.72 10.91 10.05
N VAL A 231 19.81 10.18 10.28
CA VAL A 231 20.99 10.19 9.39
C VAL A 231 20.64 9.65 8.00
N LEU A 232 19.88 8.56 7.92
CA LEU A 232 19.49 7.98 6.64
C LEU A 232 18.48 8.85 5.88
N THR A 233 17.66 9.64 6.60
CA THR A 233 16.79 10.66 5.98
C THR A 233 17.61 11.77 5.36
N TYR A 234 18.62 12.29 6.07
CA TYR A 234 19.57 13.23 5.51
C TYR A 234 20.27 12.66 4.26
N CYS A 235 20.79 11.42 4.32
CA CYS A 235 21.44 10.79 3.18
C CYS A 235 20.50 10.64 1.98
N ALA A 236 19.26 10.17 2.21
CA ALA A 236 18.26 10.04 1.16
C ALA A 236 17.91 11.40 0.55
N TRP A 237 17.79 12.46 1.36
CA TRP A 237 17.58 13.82 0.90
C TRP A 237 18.73 14.30 -0.01
N ARG A 238 19.97 14.14 0.44
CA ARG A 238 21.17 14.50 -0.36
C ARG A 238 21.27 13.70 -1.66
N ILE A 239 20.98 12.40 -1.64
CA ILE A 239 20.97 11.54 -2.84
C ILE A 239 19.84 11.95 -3.80
N SER A 240 18.66 12.29 -3.26
CA SER A 240 17.50 12.68 -4.07
C SER A 240 17.71 13.99 -4.82
N GLY A 241 18.50 14.91 -4.27
CA GLY A 241 18.65 16.28 -4.79
C GLY A 241 17.35 17.10 -4.74
N ARG A 242 16.35 16.69 -3.94
CA ARG A 242 15.03 17.32 -3.92
C ARG A 242 14.89 18.38 -2.83
N PRO A 243 13.89 19.28 -2.94
CA PRO A 243 13.62 20.27 -1.90
C PRO A 243 13.30 19.63 -0.54
N VAL A 244 13.58 20.37 0.53
CA VAL A 244 13.16 20.03 1.90
C VAL A 244 11.64 19.81 1.94
N GLY A 245 11.19 18.86 2.76
CA GLY A 245 9.78 18.48 2.86
C GLY A 245 9.32 17.41 1.86
N THR A 246 10.14 17.04 0.88
CA THR A 246 9.86 15.91 -0.02
C THR A 246 10.45 14.57 0.44
N VAL A 247 11.34 14.62 1.44
CA VAL A 247 11.97 13.48 2.10
C VAL A 247 11.79 13.67 3.61
N ILE A 248 11.15 12.70 4.25
CA ILE A 248 10.88 12.70 5.70
C ILE A 248 11.32 11.36 6.30
N GLY A 249 11.65 11.35 7.58
CA GLY A 249 11.86 10.12 8.34
C GLY A 249 10.77 9.94 9.37
N THR A 250 10.44 8.69 9.77
CA THR A 250 9.44 8.45 10.82
C THR A 250 9.82 9.11 12.15
N GLY A 251 11.13 9.29 12.39
CA GLY A 251 11.65 10.01 13.55
C GLY A 251 11.10 9.48 14.87
N THR A 252 10.75 10.41 15.76
CA THR A 252 10.22 10.16 17.11
C THR A 252 8.68 10.06 17.16
N SER A 253 8.02 9.90 16.01
CA SER A 253 6.55 9.77 15.93
C SER A 253 6.06 8.53 16.69
N LEU A 254 6.75 7.40 16.54
CA LEU A 254 6.46 6.19 17.31
C LEU A 254 6.80 6.34 18.80
N ASP A 255 7.92 6.98 19.12
CA ASP A 255 8.34 7.19 20.52
C ASP A 255 7.36 8.08 21.26
N THR A 256 6.83 9.11 20.59
CA THR A 256 5.72 9.91 21.10
C THR A 256 4.49 9.04 21.39
N GLY A 257 4.14 8.11 20.49
CA GLY A 257 3.06 7.17 20.71
C GLY A 257 3.29 6.26 21.92
N ARG A 258 4.52 5.76 22.10
CA ARG A 258 4.92 4.95 23.26
C ARG A 258 4.83 5.74 24.57
N LEU A 259 5.31 6.98 24.58
CA LEU A 259 5.23 7.83 25.77
C LEU A 259 3.78 8.09 26.17
N LYS A 260 2.91 8.38 25.19
CA LYS A 260 1.47 8.53 25.42
C LYS A 260 0.85 7.28 26.01
N PHE A 261 1.24 6.10 25.53
CA PHE A 261 0.78 4.83 26.09
C PHE A 261 1.20 4.66 27.55
N LEU A 262 2.48 4.81 27.87
CA LEU A 262 2.99 4.63 29.24
C LEU A 262 2.39 5.63 30.24
N ILE A 263 2.24 6.89 29.82
CA ILE A 263 1.56 7.91 30.63
C ILE A 263 0.11 7.48 30.87
N ALA A 264 -0.61 7.09 29.83
CA ALA A 264 -2.01 6.72 29.90
C ALA A 264 -2.26 5.50 30.80
N GLU A 265 -1.38 4.50 30.76
CA GLU A 265 -1.40 3.35 31.68
C GLU A 265 -1.22 3.80 33.14
N LYS A 266 -0.30 4.74 33.39
CA LYS A 266 -0.03 5.24 34.75
C LYS A 266 -1.21 6.02 35.37
N ILE A 267 -2.06 6.61 34.55
CA ILE A 267 -3.23 7.39 35.01
C ILE A 267 -4.57 6.80 34.61
N ASP A 268 -4.57 5.56 34.10
CA ASP A 268 -5.76 4.77 33.72
C ASP A 268 -6.75 5.50 32.78
N ILE A 269 -6.25 6.03 31.66
CA ILE A 269 -7.09 6.63 30.61
C ILE A 269 -6.66 6.20 29.21
N SER A 270 -7.36 6.69 28.18
CA SER A 270 -6.95 6.46 26.78
C SER A 270 -5.69 7.27 26.40
N PRO A 271 -4.71 6.68 25.70
CA PRO A 271 -3.56 7.40 25.13
C PRO A 271 -3.93 8.53 24.17
N LYS A 272 -5.14 8.50 23.61
CA LYS A 272 -5.67 9.57 22.73
C LYS A 272 -5.90 10.89 23.46
N ASN A 273 -6.05 10.85 24.78
CA ASN A 273 -6.25 12.01 25.65
C ASN A 273 -4.92 12.60 26.17
N ILE A 274 -3.78 11.99 25.81
CA ILE A 274 -2.45 12.46 26.17
C ILE A 274 -1.87 13.29 25.03
N HIS A 275 -1.48 14.52 25.35
CA HIS A 275 -0.84 15.44 24.42
C HIS A 275 0.57 15.75 24.91
N ILE A 276 1.56 15.27 24.17
CA ILE A 276 2.99 15.46 24.39
C ILE A 276 3.72 15.12 23.09
N TRP A 277 4.95 15.61 22.96
CA TRP A 277 5.88 15.26 21.90
C TRP A 277 7.19 14.77 22.50
N ILE A 278 7.75 13.72 21.90
CA ILE A 278 9.19 13.51 21.89
C ILE A 278 9.71 14.13 20.60
N ILE A 279 10.84 14.86 20.66
CA ILE A 279 11.49 15.52 19.53
C ILE A 279 13.00 15.19 19.54
N GLY A 280 13.77 15.72 18.58
CA GLY A 280 15.22 15.51 18.51
C GLY A 280 15.63 14.23 17.77
N GLU A 281 16.79 13.67 18.11
CA GLU A 281 17.29 12.40 17.54
C GLU A 281 16.36 11.25 17.97
N HIS A 282 16.03 10.36 17.04
CA HIS A 282 15.38 9.10 17.38
C HIS A 282 16.34 8.17 18.14
N GLY A 283 15.92 7.73 19.33
CA GLY A 283 16.69 6.81 20.18
C GLY A 283 17.05 7.44 21.52
N ASP A 284 18.24 7.10 22.01
CA ASP A 284 18.70 7.40 23.38
C ASP A 284 18.73 8.90 23.68
N ASN A 285 19.02 9.74 22.67
CA ASN A 285 19.12 11.20 22.81
C ASN A 285 17.80 11.93 22.47
N SER A 286 16.68 11.21 22.45
CA SER A 286 15.37 11.81 22.20
C SER A 286 14.92 12.70 23.36
N VAL A 287 14.17 13.76 23.07
CA VAL A 287 13.82 14.80 24.05
C VAL A 287 12.31 14.86 24.28
N PRO A 288 11.79 14.35 25.42
CA PRO A 288 10.39 14.54 25.80
C PRO A 288 10.12 15.98 26.24
N VAL A 289 9.12 16.63 25.63
CA VAL A 289 8.78 18.03 25.92
C VAL A 289 7.79 18.10 27.11
N TRP A 290 8.28 17.77 28.32
CA TRP A 290 7.48 17.68 29.55
C TRP A 290 6.70 18.95 29.87
N SER A 291 7.25 20.12 29.57
CA SER A 291 6.60 21.42 29.78
C SER A 291 5.29 21.57 29.01
N ARG A 292 5.07 20.74 27.98
CA ARG A 292 3.87 20.72 27.14
C ARG A 292 3.00 19.49 27.34
N LEU A 293 3.31 18.64 28.32
CA LEU A 293 2.46 17.50 28.66
C LEU A 293 1.09 17.98 29.14
N GLN A 294 0.03 17.54 28.46
CA GLN A 294 -1.35 17.79 28.83
C GLN A 294 -2.17 16.50 28.83
N VAL A 295 -3.12 16.43 29.75
CA VAL A 295 -4.08 15.34 29.89
C VAL A 295 -5.48 15.94 29.81
N GLY A 296 -6.24 15.61 28.75
CA GLY A 296 -7.58 16.18 28.54
C GLY A 296 -7.58 17.73 28.45
N GLY A 297 -6.47 18.33 28.04
CA GLY A 297 -6.27 19.78 27.97
C GLY A 297 -5.69 20.42 29.24
N VAL A 298 -5.60 19.70 30.36
CA VAL A 298 -5.01 20.20 31.61
C VAL A 298 -3.50 19.96 31.59
N ASN A 299 -2.69 20.97 31.89
CA ASN A 299 -1.24 20.82 31.98
C ASN A 299 -0.87 19.86 33.12
N ILE A 300 0.19 19.06 32.93
CA ILE A 300 0.66 18.13 33.96
C ILE A 300 0.96 18.81 35.29
N GLN A 301 1.44 20.05 35.29
CA GLN A 301 1.72 20.82 36.51
C GLN A 301 0.46 21.13 37.31
N GLU A 302 -0.69 21.25 36.66
CA GLU A 302 -1.99 21.53 37.28
C GLU A 302 -2.77 20.26 37.62
N LEU A 303 -2.44 19.12 37.00
CA LEU A 303 -3.20 17.88 37.10
C LEU A 303 -3.19 17.27 38.51
N ASN A 304 -4.22 17.45 39.32
CA ASN A 304 -4.29 16.81 40.63
C ASN A 304 -4.70 15.32 40.50
N HIS A 305 -3.71 14.43 40.39
CA HIS A 305 -3.93 12.98 40.22
C HIS A 305 -3.05 12.17 41.21
N PRO A 306 -3.59 11.13 41.86
CA PRO A 306 -2.88 10.38 42.91
C PRO A 306 -1.71 9.52 42.41
N SER A 307 -1.52 9.38 41.10
CA SER A 307 -0.47 8.54 40.50
C SER A 307 0.97 9.02 40.70
N GLY A 308 1.15 10.23 41.26
CA GLY A 308 2.48 10.84 41.41
C GLY A 308 3.16 11.17 40.07
N ILE A 309 2.41 11.23 38.97
CA ILE A 309 2.98 11.44 37.62
C ILE A 309 3.81 12.73 37.47
N LYS A 310 3.59 13.73 38.34
CA LYS A 310 4.36 14.98 38.33
C LYS A 310 5.75 14.84 38.93
N ASP A 311 6.02 13.77 39.67
CA ASP A 311 7.32 13.53 40.28
C ASP A 311 8.41 13.48 39.18
N PRO A 312 9.46 14.32 39.23
CA PRO A 312 10.52 14.32 38.23
C PRO A 312 11.10 12.92 37.99
N LYS A 313 11.27 12.12 39.05
CA LYS A 313 11.73 10.73 38.93
C LYS A 313 10.78 9.88 38.11
N SER A 314 9.47 10.04 38.29
CA SER A 314 8.47 9.36 37.48
C SER A 314 8.54 9.75 36.01
N LEU A 315 8.84 11.02 35.69
CA LEU A 315 8.96 11.46 34.29
C LEU A 315 10.19 10.85 33.63
N ASP A 316 11.32 10.84 34.33
CA ASP A 316 12.57 10.23 33.86
C ASP A 316 12.44 8.72 33.64
N GLU A 317 11.77 8.01 34.56
CA GLU A 317 11.46 6.58 34.41
C GLU A 317 10.59 6.30 33.17
N LEU A 318 9.61 7.15 32.88
CA LEU A 318 8.76 7.02 31.70
C LEU A 318 9.57 7.17 30.40
N HIS A 319 10.43 8.18 30.29
CA HIS A 319 11.25 8.37 29.09
C HIS A 319 12.29 7.26 28.93
N THR A 320 12.93 6.85 30.03
CA THR A 320 13.86 5.70 30.05
C THR A 320 13.16 4.44 29.54
N ALA A 321 11.92 4.19 29.97
CA ALA A 321 11.13 3.07 29.48
C ALA A 321 10.78 3.18 27.98
N VAL A 322 10.53 4.38 27.44
CA VAL A 322 10.31 4.58 26.00
C VAL A 322 11.56 4.21 25.19
N VAL A 323 12.72 4.72 25.58
CA VAL A 323 14.01 4.43 24.92
C VAL A 323 14.29 2.92 24.97
N ASN A 324 14.11 2.31 26.14
CA ASN A 324 14.34 0.88 26.35
C ASN A 324 13.33 -0.04 25.65
N SER A 325 12.12 0.45 25.36
CA SER A 325 11.04 -0.34 24.76
C SER A 325 11.46 -1.02 23.45
N ALA A 326 12.24 -0.34 22.60
CA ALA A 326 12.69 -0.93 21.34
C ALA A 326 13.66 -2.11 21.60
N TYR A 327 14.59 -1.94 22.52
CA TYR A 327 15.57 -2.97 22.90
C TYR A 327 14.88 -4.17 23.56
N ASP A 328 13.94 -3.94 24.47
CA ASP A 328 13.18 -5.00 25.12
C ASP A 328 12.36 -5.81 24.11
N ILE A 329 11.66 -5.15 23.18
CA ILE A 329 10.90 -5.84 22.13
C ILE A 329 11.83 -6.66 21.23
N ILE A 330 12.97 -6.11 20.81
CA ILE A 330 13.95 -6.83 19.99
C ILE A 330 14.52 -8.02 20.77
N ARG A 331 14.84 -7.87 22.05
CA ARG A 331 15.29 -8.98 22.91
C ARG A 331 14.25 -10.09 23.00
N LEU A 332 12.96 -9.73 23.12
CA LEU A 332 11.87 -10.69 23.34
C LEU A 332 11.39 -11.38 22.05
N LYS A 333 11.30 -10.66 20.92
CA LYS A 333 10.74 -11.22 19.65
C LYS A 333 11.70 -11.20 18.46
N GLY A 334 12.89 -10.61 18.61
CA GLY A 334 13.95 -10.54 17.60
C GLY A 334 13.84 -9.36 16.61
N TYR A 335 12.77 -8.57 16.63
CA TYR A 335 12.56 -7.45 15.68
C TYR A 335 11.46 -6.50 16.16
N THR A 336 11.25 -5.37 15.48
CA THR A 336 10.05 -4.52 15.60
C THR A 336 9.21 -4.60 14.32
N SER A 337 7.89 -4.37 14.42
CA SER A 337 6.98 -4.50 13.26
C SER A 337 5.66 -3.75 13.44
N TRP A 338 4.77 -4.25 14.30
CA TRP A 338 3.38 -3.80 14.37
C TRP A 338 3.20 -2.32 14.70
N ALA A 339 3.85 -1.84 15.77
CA ALA A 339 3.71 -0.46 16.21
C ALA A 339 4.26 0.54 15.17
N ILE A 340 5.39 0.22 14.53
CA ILE A 340 5.95 1.07 13.46
C ILE A 340 5.09 1.02 12.19
N GLY A 341 4.52 -0.14 11.84
CA GLY A 341 3.58 -0.27 10.72
C GLY A 341 2.32 0.59 10.90
N LEU A 342 1.74 0.59 12.10
CA LEU A 342 0.59 1.45 12.45
C LEU A 342 0.95 2.93 12.42
N ASN A 343 2.14 3.29 12.93
CA ASN A 343 2.64 4.67 12.91
C ASN A 343 2.82 5.18 11.47
N VAL A 344 3.48 4.40 10.63
CA VAL A 344 3.66 4.68 9.20
C VAL A 344 2.32 4.86 8.50
N ALA A 345 1.33 4.02 8.77
CA ALA A 345 0.00 4.15 8.20
C ALA A 345 -0.71 5.46 8.63
N ASP A 346 -0.54 5.93 9.88
CA ASP A 346 -1.12 7.21 10.34
C ASP A 346 -0.45 8.43 9.68
N ILE A 347 0.87 8.37 9.46
CA ILE A 347 1.60 9.39 8.69
C ILE A 347 1.12 9.40 7.23
N CYS A 348 1.08 8.23 6.56
CA CYS A 348 0.60 8.12 5.19
C CYS A 348 -0.84 8.62 5.03
N ARG A 349 -1.73 8.30 5.97
CA ARG A 349 -3.10 8.81 5.99
C ARG A 349 -3.12 10.33 5.98
N SER A 350 -2.24 10.95 6.77
CA SER A 350 -2.23 12.40 6.90
C SER A 350 -1.81 13.09 5.61
N ILE A 351 -0.77 12.56 4.97
CA ILE A 351 -0.25 13.02 3.68
C ILE A 351 -1.28 12.79 2.55
N LEU A 352 -1.79 11.56 2.39
CA LEU A 352 -2.68 11.20 1.29
C LEU A 352 -4.04 11.90 1.36
N HIS A 353 -4.54 12.16 2.56
CA HIS A 353 -5.80 12.87 2.76
C HIS A 353 -5.62 14.39 2.90
N ASN A 354 -4.38 14.90 2.81
CA ASN A 354 -4.07 16.31 3.03
C ASN A 354 -4.71 16.84 4.33
N SER A 355 -4.59 16.06 5.40
CA SER A 355 -5.31 16.32 6.65
C SER A 355 -4.68 17.44 7.48
N ARG A 356 -3.46 17.86 7.14
CA ARG A 356 -2.70 18.90 7.85
C ARG A 356 -2.52 18.56 9.33
N ARG A 357 -2.34 17.26 9.62
CA ARG A 357 -2.11 16.77 10.99
C ARG A 357 -0.65 16.95 11.37
N ILE A 358 -0.41 17.16 12.65
CA ILE A 358 0.93 17.35 13.18
C ILE A 358 1.52 15.99 13.58
N HIS A 359 2.76 15.74 13.16
CA HIS A 359 3.54 14.55 13.52
C HIS A 359 4.98 14.94 13.86
N ALA A 360 5.58 14.31 14.88
CA ALA A 360 7.00 14.46 15.18
C ALA A 360 7.82 13.57 14.23
N VAL A 361 8.17 14.10 13.06
CA VAL A 361 8.89 13.39 12.00
C VAL A 361 10.27 14.00 11.78
N SER A 362 11.21 13.19 11.32
CA SER A 362 12.55 13.66 10.98
C SER A 362 12.52 14.57 9.76
N THR A 363 13.02 15.79 9.95
CA THR A 363 13.08 16.87 8.94
C THR A 363 14.38 17.65 9.10
N LEU A 364 14.73 18.48 8.12
CA LEU A 364 15.84 19.42 8.24
C LEU A 364 15.53 20.44 9.36
N VAL A 365 16.40 20.50 10.38
CA VAL A 365 16.22 21.40 11.54
C VAL A 365 17.12 22.64 11.49
N LYS A 366 17.89 22.81 10.41
CA LYS A 366 18.70 24.01 10.17
C LYS A 366 17.85 25.28 10.28
N GLY A 367 18.33 26.23 11.09
CA GLY A 367 17.65 27.49 11.39
C GLY A 367 16.65 27.42 12.55
N PHE A 368 16.42 26.25 13.15
CA PHE A 368 15.57 26.10 14.33
C PHE A 368 16.41 25.91 15.60
N HIS A 369 15.98 26.52 16.70
CA HIS A 369 16.57 26.33 18.03
C HIS A 369 18.09 26.53 18.11
N GLY A 370 18.66 27.40 17.27
CA GLY A 370 20.10 27.69 17.22
C GLY A 370 20.94 26.68 16.42
N VAL A 371 20.31 25.73 15.72
CA VAL A 371 21.03 24.76 14.88
C VAL A 371 21.38 25.39 13.53
N GLU A 372 22.66 25.53 13.23
CA GLU A 372 23.16 26.11 11.96
C GLU A 372 23.50 25.05 10.91
N ASP A 373 23.82 23.84 11.36
CA ASP A 373 24.21 22.72 10.51
C ASP A 373 23.03 22.08 9.78
N GLU A 374 23.30 21.47 8.62
CA GLU A 374 22.32 20.66 7.88
C GLU A 374 22.11 19.30 8.54
N VAL A 375 21.37 19.30 9.65
CA VAL A 375 21.04 18.10 10.41
C VAL A 375 19.56 17.78 10.24
N PHE A 376 19.25 16.48 10.16
CA PHE A 376 17.89 15.98 10.26
C PHE A 376 17.63 15.52 11.69
N ALA A 377 16.50 15.94 12.25
CA ALA A 377 16.02 15.51 13.55
C ALA A 377 14.50 15.70 13.60
N SER A 378 13.85 15.13 14.60
CA SER A 378 12.39 15.19 14.70
C SER A 378 11.91 16.52 15.25
N LEU A 379 11.00 17.16 14.53
CA LEU A 379 10.19 18.28 15.03
C LEU A 379 8.71 18.04 14.68
N PRO A 380 7.76 18.65 15.41
CA PRO A 380 6.35 18.60 15.05
C PRO A 380 6.11 19.31 13.71
N CYS A 381 5.80 18.54 12.67
CA CYS A 381 5.58 19.02 11.31
C CYS A 381 4.13 18.83 10.89
N VAL A 382 3.60 19.78 10.12
CA VAL A 382 2.28 19.65 9.48
C VAL A 382 2.43 18.81 8.20
N LEU A 383 1.70 17.70 8.11
CA LEU A 383 1.72 16.76 6.99
C LEU A 383 0.38 16.65 6.25
#